data_AF-A0A7C2BSH9-F1
#
_entry.id   AF-A0A7C2BSH9-F1
#
_cell.length_a   1.000
_cell.length_b   1.000
_cell.length_c   1.000
_cell.angle_alpha   90.00
_cell.angle_beta   90.00
_cell.angle_gamma   90.00
#
_symmetry.space_group_name_H-M   'P 1'
#
loop_
_entity.id
_entity.type
_entity.pdbx_description
1 polymer ?
#
loop_
_entity_poly.entity_id
_entity_poly.type
_entity_poly.pdbx_seq_one_letter_code
_entity_poly.pdbx_strand_id
1 'polypeptide(L)'
;MNAFIRRACARRGFSVVEVLVTIAIITILMALFVPALNKVGEVAARVKQKAQFTNIELGLEAYKNDYGDYPISFSYDGLAFCDGAQTLGEAIVGLDGLGLHPDSIFSPGRLDAAGVEIYYPGIAGTPQETASVQSRTGPYLENDAANAIRLGDIYDNSPASLAGTMVLADMFTKKMRTGIKAGMPILYYRANTANSGHDPGTTPAILNNNIYKFDNNTAILGYGTPWSSVVGPHVMDGTNRQLFYRNTQDPRFTVVAQPYRSQSFILLSAGKDGLYGTADDVYNFDRVEQ
;
A
#
# COMPACT_ATOMS: atom_id res chain seq x y z
N MET A 1 -51.83 -52.56 -41.16
CA MET A 1 -51.68 -52.11 -39.75
C MET A 1 -50.72 -50.93 -39.70
N ASN A 2 -51.02 -49.97 -38.81
CA ASN A 2 -50.21 -48.84 -38.32
C ASN A 2 -50.40 -47.47 -39.00
N ALA A 3 -51.46 -46.78 -38.59
CA ALA A 3 -51.54 -45.33 -38.66
C ALA A 3 -50.73 -44.70 -37.51
N PHE A 4 -49.63 -44.00 -37.83
CA PHE A 4 -48.88 -43.19 -36.88
C PHE A 4 -49.67 -41.90 -36.55
N ILE A 5 -50.30 -41.85 -35.39
CA ILE A 5 -50.92 -40.63 -34.86
C ILE A 5 -49.79 -39.67 -34.44
N ARG A 6 -49.45 -38.69 -35.29
CA ARG A 6 -48.61 -37.56 -34.88
C ARG A 6 -49.45 -36.62 -34.01
N ARG A 7 -49.26 -36.66 -32.69
CA ARG A 7 -49.74 -35.60 -31.79
C ARG A 7 -49.03 -34.30 -32.18
N ALA A 8 -49.74 -33.36 -32.79
CA ALA A 8 -49.29 -31.98 -32.93
C ALA A 8 -49.25 -31.38 -31.51
N CYS A 9 -48.06 -31.32 -30.92
CA CYS A 9 -47.85 -30.57 -29.69
C CYS A 9 -48.06 -29.09 -30.04
N ALA A 10 -49.23 -28.54 -29.68
CA ALA A 10 -49.52 -27.13 -29.85
C ALA A 10 -48.43 -26.33 -29.11
N ARG A 11 -47.56 -25.65 -29.85
CA ARG A 11 -46.58 -24.72 -29.28
C ARG A 11 -47.37 -23.58 -28.65
N ARG A 12 -47.55 -23.62 -27.33
CA ARG A 12 -48.05 -22.49 -26.55
C ARG A 12 -46.99 -21.40 -26.57
N GLY A 13 -47.29 -20.28 -27.24
CA GLY A 13 -46.48 -19.06 -27.16
C GLY A 13 -46.79 -18.33 -25.85
N PHE A 14 -45.81 -17.57 -25.34
CA PHE A 14 -46.00 -16.71 -24.18
C PHE A 14 -46.93 -15.55 -24.52
N SER A 15 -47.83 -15.21 -23.60
CA SER A 15 -48.64 -14.00 -23.71
C SER A 15 -47.80 -12.74 -23.44
N VAL A 16 -48.20 -11.62 -24.04
CA VAL A 16 -47.56 -10.31 -23.81
C VAL A 16 -47.56 -9.95 -22.33
N VAL A 17 -48.63 -10.31 -21.60
CA VAL A 17 -48.77 -10.05 -20.16
C VAL A 17 -47.76 -10.88 -19.36
N GLU A 18 -47.59 -12.16 -19.67
CA GLU A 18 -46.59 -13.00 -18.99
C GLU A 18 -45.17 -12.46 -19.16
N VAL A 19 -44.82 -12.01 -20.38
CA VAL A 19 -43.52 -11.40 -20.63
C VAL A 19 -43.38 -10.08 -19.86
N LEU A 20 -44.42 -9.23 -19.86
CA LEU A 20 -44.42 -7.94 -19.16
C LEU A 20 -44.25 -8.09 -17.64
N VAL A 21 -44.98 -9.01 -17.03
CA VAL A 21 -44.89 -9.29 -15.58
C VAL A 21 -43.52 -9.87 -15.24
N THR A 22 -43.00 -10.76 -16.09
CA THR A 22 -41.69 -11.38 -15.86
C THR A 22 -40.56 -10.35 -15.87
N ILE A 23 -40.53 -9.46 -16.86
CA ILE A 23 -39.53 -8.39 -16.90
C ILE A 23 -39.69 -7.44 -15.72
N ALA A 24 -40.92 -7.13 -15.30
CA ALA A 24 -41.18 -6.27 -14.14
C ALA A 24 -40.64 -6.90 -12.83
N ILE A 25 -40.79 -8.22 -12.67
CA ILE A 25 -40.23 -8.92 -11.51
C ILE A 25 -38.69 -8.92 -11.56
N ILE A 26 -38.09 -9.21 -12.72
CA ILE A 26 -36.62 -9.22 -12.87
C ILE A 26 -36.02 -7.83 -12.59
N THR A 27 -36.65 -6.75 -13.06
CA THR A 27 -36.14 -5.39 -12.82
C THR A 27 -36.22 -5.01 -11.34
N ILE A 28 -37.30 -5.36 -10.64
CA ILE A 28 -37.42 -5.15 -9.18
C ILE A 28 -36.34 -5.94 -8.44
N LEU A 29 -36.13 -7.21 -8.79
CA LEU A 29 -35.09 -8.04 -8.16
C LEU A 29 -33.68 -7.48 -8.40
N MET A 30 -33.37 -7.07 -9.64
CA MET A 30 -32.07 -6.50 -9.98
C MET A 30 -31.82 -5.16 -9.26
N ALA A 31 -32.84 -4.31 -9.14
CA ALA A 31 -32.73 -3.03 -8.44
C ALA A 31 -32.35 -3.21 -6.96
N LEU A 32 -32.88 -4.25 -6.31
CA LEU A 32 -32.55 -4.58 -4.92
C LEU A 32 -31.19 -5.29 -4.77
N PHE A 33 -30.71 -5.96 -5.82
CA PHE A 33 -29.49 -6.78 -5.77
C PHE A 33 -28.19 -5.98 -5.98
N VAL A 34 -28.18 -5.00 -6.89
CA VAL A 34 -27.00 -4.18 -7.20
C VAL A 34 -26.33 -3.53 -5.96
N PRO A 35 -27.04 -2.92 -5.00
CA PRO A 35 -26.38 -2.32 -3.83
C PRO A 35 -25.67 -3.35 -2.95
N ALA A 36 -26.21 -4.57 -2.84
CA ALA A 36 -25.58 -5.65 -2.07
C ALA A 36 -24.26 -6.11 -2.70
N LEU A 37 -24.22 -6.24 -4.04
CA LEU A 37 -23.00 -6.59 -4.77
C LEU A 37 -21.89 -5.55 -4.58
N ASN A 38 -22.22 -4.27 -4.63
CA ASN A 38 -21.24 -3.19 -4.43
C ASN A 38 -20.61 -3.25 -3.03
N LYS A 39 -21.42 -3.54 -2.00
CA LYS A 39 -20.93 -3.67 -0.62
C LYS A 39 -20.02 -4.90 -0.46
N VAL A 40 -20.38 -6.05 -1.04
CA VAL A 40 -19.55 -7.26 -1.01
C VAL A 40 -18.21 -7.04 -1.70
N GLY A 41 -18.20 -6.34 -2.85
CA GLY A 41 -16.97 -5.99 -3.54
C GLY A 41 -16.02 -5.13 -2.71
N GLU A 42 -16.56 -4.15 -1.97
CA GLU A 42 -15.74 -3.32 -1.09
C GLU A 42 -15.14 -4.10 0.09
N VAL A 43 -15.94 -4.97 0.72
CA VAL A 43 -15.46 -5.86 1.78
C VAL A 43 -14.37 -6.79 1.24
N ALA A 44 -14.58 -7.39 0.06
CA ALA A 44 -13.59 -8.26 -0.57
C ALA A 44 -12.27 -7.52 -0.87
N ALA A 45 -12.34 -6.27 -1.33
CA ALA A 45 -11.15 -5.45 -1.56
C ALA A 45 -10.39 -5.16 -0.26
N ARG A 46 -11.09 -4.82 0.83
CA ARG A 46 -10.47 -4.63 2.16
C ARG A 46 -9.85 -5.92 2.70
N VAL A 47 -10.52 -7.07 2.54
CA VAL A 47 -9.98 -8.38 2.94
C VAL A 47 -8.71 -8.68 2.16
N LYS A 48 -8.69 -8.41 0.84
CA LYS A 48 -7.51 -8.57 0.01
C LYS A 48 -6.35 -7.68 0.49
N GLN A 49 -6.63 -6.43 0.86
CA GLN A 49 -5.62 -5.53 1.44
C GLN A 49 -5.05 -6.05 2.77
N LYS A 50 -5.91 -6.54 3.66
CA LYS A 50 -5.48 -7.12 4.95
C LYS A 50 -4.63 -8.39 4.74
N ALA A 51 -4.96 -9.21 3.75
CA ALA A 51 -4.14 -10.37 3.38
C ALA A 51 -2.76 -9.93 2.86
N GLN A 52 -2.68 -8.89 2.02
CA GLN A 52 -1.40 -8.30 1.60
C GLN A 52 -0.59 -7.82 2.81
N PHE A 53 -1.22 -7.10 3.75
CA PHE A 53 -0.52 -6.69 4.97
C PHE A 53 0.01 -7.87 5.76
N THR A 54 -0.77 -8.94 5.92
CA THR A 54 -0.29 -10.15 6.61
C THR A 54 0.98 -10.71 5.94
N ASN A 55 1.03 -10.76 4.60
CA ASN A 55 2.22 -11.20 3.88
C ASN A 55 3.41 -10.25 4.08
N ILE A 56 3.18 -8.93 4.07
CA ILE A 56 4.23 -7.92 4.33
C ILE A 56 4.73 -8.05 5.78
N GLU A 57 3.84 -8.28 6.75
CA GLU A 57 4.23 -8.51 8.14
C GLU A 57 5.13 -9.73 8.29
N LEU A 58 4.80 -10.84 7.62
CA LEU A 58 5.66 -12.03 7.61
C LEU A 58 7.04 -11.74 7.01
N GLY A 59 7.10 -10.96 5.92
CA GLY A 59 8.37 -10.52 5.33
C GLY A 59 9.17 -9.61 6.26
N LEU A 60 8.51 -8.68 6.96
CA LEU A 60 9.14 -7.80 7.95
C LEU A 60 9.63 -8.55 9.20
N GLU A 61 8.92 -9.57 9.66
CA GLU A 61 9.40 -10.44 10.74
C GLU A 61 10.62 -11.25 10.30
N ALA A 62 10.64 -11.76 9.06
CA ALA A 62 11.82 -12.44 8.50
C ALA A 62 13.02 -11.47 8.40
N TYR A 63 12.81 -10.26 7.88
CA TYR A 63 13.82 -9.21 7.88
C TYR A 63 14.37 -8.95 9.30
N LYS A 64 13.47 -8.80 10.29
CA LYS A 64 13.86 -8.55 11.67
C LYS A 64 14.66 -9.70 12.28
N ASN A 65 14.39 -10.95 11.90
CA ASN A 65 15.18 -12.09 12.34
C ASN A 65 16.62 -12.04 11.80
N ASP A 66 16.80 -11.55 10.57
CA ASP A 66 18.11 -11.45 9.93
C ASP A 66 18.91 -10.22 10.40
N TYR A 67 18.25 -9.07 10.55
CA TYR A 67 18.89 -7.78 10.84
C TYR A 67 18.70 -7.28 12.29
N GLY A 68 17.90 -7.97 13.10
CA GLY A 68 17.67 -7.69 14.52
C GLY A 68 16.59 -6.65 14.84
N ASP A 69 16.20 -5.82 13.88
CA ASP A 69 15.15 -4.81 14.03
C ASP A 69 14.40 -4.63 12.69
N TYR A 70 13.26 -3.95 12.70
CA TYR A 70 12.55 -3.59 11.46
C TYR A 70 13.34 -2.54 10.66
N PRO A 71 13.12 -2.47 9.33
CA PRO A 71 13.78 -1.47 8.48
C PRO A 71 13.52 -0.06 9.00
N ILE A 72 14.50 0.83 8.87
CA ILE A 72 14.28 2.26 9.12
C ILE A 72 13.18 2.77 8.18
N SER A 73 12.36 3.71 8.64
CA SER A 73 11.30 4.30 7.83
C SER A 73 11.67 5.68 7.29
N PHE A 74 12.96 6.03 7.26
CA PHE A 74 13.47 7.29 6.75
C PHE A 74 14.97 7.16 6.52
N SER A 75 15.46 7.55 5.34
CA SER A 75 16.88 7.63 5.03
C SER A 75 17.22 8.93 4.28
N TYR A 76 18.44 9.43 4.48
CA TYR A 76 19.00 10.59 3.79
C TYR A 76 20.47 10.34 3.47
N ASP A 77 20.83 10.48 2.20
CA ASP A 77 22.18 10.19 1.68
C ASP A 77 22.98 11.46 1.33
N GLY A 78 22.49 12.64 1.73
CA GLY A 78 23.07 13.92 1.35
C GLY A 78 22.46 14.53 0.07
N LEU A 79 21.81 13.72 -0.77
CA LEU A 79 21.26 14.14 -2.06
C LEU A 79 19.73 14.05 -2.11
N ALA A 80 19.15 13.01 -1.52
CA ALA A 80 17.70 12.81 -1.51
C ALA A 80 17.21 12.06 -0.26
N PHE A 81 15.92 12.25 0.03
CA PHE A 81 15.23 11.57 1.12
C PHE A 81 14.49 10.35 0.59
N CYS A 82 14.72 9.20 1.20
CA CYS A 82 13.90 8.01 1.03
C CYS A 82 12.89 7.92 2.17
N ASP A 83 11.62 8.01 1.82
CA ASP A 83 10.51 7.88 2.75
C ASP A 83 10.28 6.41 3.12
N GLY A 84 9.49 6.19 4.18
CA GLY A 84 9.11 4.89 4.71
C GLY A 84 8.62 3.92 3.63
N ALA A 85 7.77 4.38 2.71
CA ALA A 85 7.27 3.56 1.62
C ALA A 85 8.39 2.98 0.73
N GLN A 86 9.41 3.77 0.40
CA GLN A 86 10.57 3.32 -0.37
C GLN A 86 11.44 2.35 0.43
N THR A 87 11.73 2.70 1.69
CA THR A 87 12.53 1.82 2.57
C THR A 87 11.88 0.46 2.77
N LEU A 88 10.54 0.41 2.86
CA LEU A 88 9.77 -0.83 2.92
C LEU A 88 9.91 -1.62 1.62
N GLY A 89 9.75 -0.97 0.48
CA GLY A 89 9.89 -1.63 -0.83
C GLY A 89 11.27 -2.25 -0.99
N GLU A 90 12.32 -1.48 -0.74
CA GLU A 90 13.69 -2.00 -0.79
C GLU A 90 13.93 -3.12 0.23
N ALA A 91 13.48 -2.97 1.47
CA ALA A 91 13.68 -3.99 2.50
C ALA A 91 13.05 -5.34 2.12
N ILE A 92 11.87 -5.33 1.49
CA ILE A 92 11.10 -6.55 1.21
C ILE A 92 11.48 -7.18 -0.13
N VAL A 93 11.66 -6.38 -1.18
CA VAL A 93 11.92 -6.89 -2.53
C VAL A 93 13.28 -6.51 -3.12
N GLY A 94 14.01 -5.58 -2.49
CA GLY A 94 15.18 -4.94 -3.08
C GLY A 94 14.82 -3.83 -4.07
N LEU A 95 15.83 -3.14 -4.61
CA LEU A 95 15.62 -2.02 -5.56
C LEU A 95 15.28 -2.46 -6.99
N ASP A 96 15.54 -3.72 -7.32
CA ASP A 96 15.33 -4.32 -8.63
C ASP A 96 14.53 -5.64 -8.56
N GLY A 97 14.01 -5.99 -7.39
CA GLY A 97 13.25 -7.23 -7.20
C GLY A 97 14.10 -8.49 -7.04
N LEU A 98 15.43 -8.36 -6.90
CA LEU A 98 16.35 -9.48 -6.70
C LEU A 98 16.77 -9.67 -5.24
N GLY A 99 16.15 -8.92 -4.32
CA GLY A 99 16.46 -8.98 -2.89
C GLY A 99 17.30 -7.81 -2.39
N LEU A 100 17.48 -7.78 -1.08
CA LEU A 100 18.10 -6.69 -0.34
C LEU A 100 19.61 -6.90 -0.23
N HIS A 101 20.38 -5.86 -0.54
CA HIS A 101 21.82 -5.86 -0.27
C HIS A 101 22.08 -5.61 1.22
N PRO A 102 22.89 -6.44 1.90
CA PRO A 102 23.07 -6.36 3.35
C PRO A 102 23.66 -5.03 3.84
N ASP A 103 24.51 -4.40 3.02
CA ASP A 103 25.13 -3.11 3.36
C ASP A 103 24.28 -1.88 2.99
N SER A 104 23.03 -2.08 2.57
CA SER A 104 22.18 -0.95 2.15
C SER A 104 21.84 -0.02 3.31
N ILE A 105 21.99 1.28 3.05
CA ILE A 105 21.48 2.35 3.92
C ILE A 105 20.12 2.89 3.45
N PHE A 106 19.43 2.17 2.56
CA PHE A 106 18.16 2.57 1.96
C PHE A 106 18.23 3.90 1.20
N SER A 107 19.39 4.17 0.61
CA SER A 107 19.66 5.38 -0.15
C SER A 107 19.10 5.25 -1.57
N PRO A 108 18.49 6.31 -2.12
CA PRO A 108 18.09 6.32 -3.52
C PRO A 108 19.29 6.23 -4.48
N GLY A 109 20.45 6.73 -4.04
CA GLY A 109 21.74 6.56 -4.70
C GLY A 109 22.31 5.15 -4.61
N ARG A 110 21.60 4.17 -4.03
CA ARG A 110 22.03 2.76 -3.93
C ARG A 110 23.33 2.59 -3.17
N LEU A 111 23.50 3.37 -2.11
CA LEU A 111 24.77 3.46 -1.40
C LEU A 111 24.82 2.53 -0.18
N ASP A 112 26.04 2.21 0.24
CA ASP A 112 26.36 1.74 1.58
C ASP A 112 26.69 2.89 2.54
N ALA A 113 27.05 2.56 3.78
CA ALA A 113 27.46 3.52 4.80
C ALA A 113 28.75 4.29 4.47
N ALA A 114 29.57 3.79 3.54
CA ALA A 114 30.78 4.45 3.05
C ALA A 114 30.53 5.36 1.84
N GLY A 115 29.29 5.41 1.33
CA GLY A 115 28.93 6.16 0.12
C GLY A 115 29.32 5.46 -1.17
N VAL A 116 29.55 4.15 -1.14
CA VAL A 116 29.86 3.33 -2.32
C VAL A 116 28.57 2.76 -2.89
N GLU A 117 28.41 2.82 -4.21
CA GLU A 117 27.27 2.20 -4.89
C GLU A 117 27.36 0.67 -4.75
N ILE A 118 26.28 0.06 -4.25
CA ILE A 118 26.18 -1.38 -3.99
C ILE A 118 25.15 -2.07 -4.88
N TYR A 119 24.23 -1.32 -5.49
CA TYR A 119 23.37 -1.84 -6.55
C TYR A 119 23.85 -1.28 -7.89
N TYR A 120 24.22 -2.16 -8.82
CA TYR A 120 24.75 -1.77 -10.13
C TYR A 120 23.77 -2.12 -11.26
N PRO A 121 22.65 -1.40 -11.43
CA PRO A 121 21.76 -1.64 -12.55
C PRO A 121 22.30 -0.90 -13.77
N GLY A 122 22.75 -1.65 -14.76
CA GLY A 122 23.19 -0.99 -15.99
C GLY A 122 23.70 -1.92 -17.07
N ILE A 123 24.36 -3.03 -16.73
CA ILE A 123 24.82 -4.01 -17.72
C ILE A 123 24.84 -5.39 -17.08
N ALA A 124 23.83 -6.20 -17.45
CA ALA A 124 23.74 -7.60 -17.09
C ALA A 124 25.06 -8.35 -17.37
N GLY A 125 25.63 -9.00 -16.36
CA GLY A 125 26.81 -9.85 -16.49
C GLY A 125 28.15 -9.17 -16.21
N THR A 126 28.16 -7.95 -15.65
CA THR A 126 29.41 -7.40 -15.11
C THR A 126 29.82 -8.13 -13.82
N PRO A 127 31.13 -8.24 -13.51
CA PRO A 127 31.57 -8.84 -12.25
C PRO A 127 31.00 -8.14 -11.01
N GLN A 128 30.87 -6.81 -11.05
CA GLN A 128 30.34 -5.99 -9.96
C GLN A 128 28.86 -6.26 -9.72
N GLU A 129 28.05 -6.30 -10.78
CA GLU A 129 26.63 -6.66 -10.67
C GLU A 129 26.47 -8.11 -10.21
N THR A 130 27.26 -9.04 -10.72
CA THR A 130 27.21 -10.45 -10.30
C THR A 130 27.53 -10.59 -8.81
N ALA A 131 28.59 -9.92 -8.33
CA ALA A 131 28.95 -9.91 -6.92
C ALA A 131 27.86 -9.26 -6.06
N SER A 132 27.29 -8.14 -6.52
CA SER A 132 26.18 -7.47 -5.86
C SER A 132 24.92 -8.33 -5.78
N VAL A 133 24.58 -9.08 -6.83
CA VAL A 133 23.41 -9.99 -6.80
C VAL A 133 23.67 -11.19 -5.89
N GLN A 134 24.90 -11.70 -5.86
CA GLN A 134 25.28 -12.82 -4.99
C GLN A 134 25.35 -12.47 -3.51
N SER A 135 25.63 -11.22 -3.14
CA SER A 135 25.66 -10.77 -1.75
C SER A 135 24.26 -10.52 -1.17
N ARG A 136 23.23 -10.40 -2.01
CA ARG A 136 21.88 -10.08 -1.58
C ARG A 136 21.21 -11.27 -0.89
N THR A 137 20.50 -10.96 0.17
CA THR A 137 19.45 -11.85 0.68
C THR A 137 18.26 -11.69 -0.25
N GLY A 138 17.78 -12.79 -0.84
CA GLY A 138 16.66 -12.78 -1.78
C GLY A 138 15.42 -12.08 -1.22
N PRO A 139 14.42 -11.77 -2.07
CA PRO A 139 13.22 -11.09 -1.62
C PRO A 139 12.56 -11.82 -0.45
N TYR A 140 12.22 -11.08 0.61
CA TYR A 140 11.44 -11.61 1.73
C TYR A 140 10.00 -11.93 1.32
N LEU A 141 9.54 -11.29 0.26
CA LEU A 141 8.27 -11.58 -0.39
C LEU A 141 8.46 -11.54 -1.91
N GLU A 142 7.83 -12.47 -2.61
CA GLU A 142 7.83 -12.47 -4.08
C GLU A 142 7.27 -11.16 -4.63
N ASN A 143 7.86 -10.64 -5.70
CA ASN A 143 7.53 -9.33 -6.26
C ASN A 143 6.04 -9.17 -6.60
N ASP A 144 5.44 -10.23 -7.16
CA ASP A 144 4.00 -10.27 -7.49
C ASP A 144 3.12 -10.29 -6.24
N ALA A 145 3.56 -10.99 -5.19
CA ALA A 145 2.84 -11.06 -3.91
C ALA A 145 2.95 -9.76 -3.12
N ALA A 146 4.08 -9.05 -3.25
CA ALA A 146 4.35 -7.76 -2.64
C ALA A 146 3.63 -6.61 -3.36
N ASN A 147 3.26 -6.80 -4.63
CA ASN A 147 2.76 -5.75 -5.53
C ASN A 147 3.75 -4.58 -5.61
N ALA A 148 5.02 -4.92 -5.85
CA ALA A 148 6.11 -3.97 -5.89
C ALA A 148 6.14 -3.22 -7.24
N ILE A 149 6.21 -1.90 -7.20
CA ILE A 149 6.18 -1.02 -8.37
C ILE A 149 7.23 0.09 -8.18
N ARG A 150 7.81 0.58 -9.28
CA ARG A 150 8.72 1.73 -9.21
C ARG A 150 7.94 3.00 -8.92
N LEU A 151 8.50 3.87 -8.08
CA LEU A 151 7.86 5.13 -7.73
C LEU A 151 7.55 6.00 -8.95
N GLY A 152 8.46 6.04 -9.94
CA GLY A 152 8.30 6.79 -11.18
C GLY A 152 7.20 6.26 -12.09
N ASP A 153 6.83 4.99 -11.96
CA ASP A 153 5.70 4.43 -12.69
C ASP A 153 4.36 4.83 -12.05
N ILE A 154 4.33 5.17 -10.76
CA ILE A 154 3.13 5.68 -10.10
C ILE A 154 3.03 7.21 -10.29
N TYR A 155 4.13 7.92 -10.03
CA TYR A 155 4.18 9.37 -9.99
C TYR A 155 5.04 9.94 -11.13
N ASP A 156 4.38 10.55 -12.12
CA ASP A 156 5.02 11.26 -13.23
C ASP A 156 5.82 12.51 -12.81
N ASN A 157 5.57 13.00 -11.60
CA ASN A 157 6.24 14.14 -10.98
C ASN A 157 7.28 13.74 -9.91
N SER A 158 7.60 12.45 -9.78
CA SER A 158 8.66 12.00 -8.87
C SER A 158 10.03 12.53 -9.34
N PRO A 159 10.92 12.92 -8.41
CA PRO A 159 12.30 13.29 -8.76
C PRO A 159 13.01 12.13 -9.46
N ALA A 160 13.86 12.44 -10.45
CA ALA A 160 14.58 11.42 -11.21
C ALA A 160 15.45 10.48 -10.33
N SER A 161 15.98 11.00 -9.22
CA SER A 161 16.72 10.23 -8.22
C SER A 161 15.86 9.19 -7.49
N LEU A 162 14.56 9.44 -7.35
CA LEU A 162 13.63 8.57 -6.63
C LEU A 162 12.79 7.69 -7.58
N ALA A 163 12.67 8.07 -8.86
CA ALA A 163 11.84 7.36 -9.83
C ALA A 163 12.14 5.87 -9.93
N GLY A 164 13.41 5.47 -9.74
CA GLY A 164 13.84 4.07 -9.77
C GLY A 164 13.63 3.28 -8.47
N THR A 165 13.28 3.94 -7.37
CA THR A 165 13.04 3.28 -6.07
C THR A 165 11.77 2.43 -6.10
N MET A 166 11.75 1.36 -5.31
CA MET A 166 10.61 0.44 -5.24
C MET A 166 9.69 0.84 -4.08
N VAL A 167 8.38 0.77 -4.32
CA VAL A 167 7.35 0.89 -3.29
C VAL A 167 6.37 -0.28 -3.42
N LEU A 168 5.78 -0.70 -2.31
CA LEU A 168 4.70 -1.69 -2.34
C LEU A 168 3.38 -0.97 -2.54
N ALA A 169 2.66 -1.27 -3.61
CA ALA A 169 1.37 -0.64 -3.89
C ALA A 169 0.22 -1.42 -3.24
N ASP A 170 -0.79 -0.71 -2.77
CA ASP A 170 -2.01 -1.32 -2.24
C ASP A 170 -2.85 -2.00 -3.34
N MET A 171 -3.88 -2.72 -2.91
CA MET A 171 -4.73 -3.51 -3.80
C MET A 171 -5.80 -2.66 -4.52
N PHE A 172 -5.90 -1.37 -4.22
CA PHE A 172 -6.96 -0.49 -4.70
C PHE A 172 -6.53 0.21 -6.00
N THR A 173 -6.52 -0.57 -7.09
CA THR A 173 -5.92 -0.10 -8.34
C THR A 173 -6.72 1.00 -9.05
N LYS A 174 -6.03 2.03 -9.53
CA LYS A 174 -6.54 3.08 -10.45
C LYS A 174 -5.62 3.22 -11.66
N LYS A 175 -6.11 3.85 -12.72
CA LYS A 175 -5.28 4.17 -13.90
C LYS A 175 -4.49 5.45 -13.62
N MET A 176 -3.17 5.35 -13.55
CA MET A 176 -2.26 6.46 -13.27
C MET A 176 -2.06 7.33 -14.52
N ARG A 177 -1.59 8.57 -14.35
CA ARG A 177 -1.24 9.46 -15.48
C ARG A 177 -0.08 8.94 -16.33
N THR A 178 0.83 8.19 -15.71
CA THR A 178 1.90 7.42 -16.38
C THR A 178 1.36 6.33 -17.31
N GLY A 179 0.08 5.96 -17.19
CA GLY A 179 -0.62 5.01 -18.04
C GLY A 179 -0.75 3.61 -17.43
N ILE A 180 -0.01 3.30 -16.37
CA ILE A 180 -0.11 2.00 -15.70
C ILE A 180 -1.34 1.92 -14.78
N LYS A 181 -1.75 0.69 -14.47
CA LYS A 181 -2.79 0.42 -13.47
C LYS A 181 -2.13 -0.08 -12.19
N ALA A 182 -2.17 0.74 -11.14
CA ALA A 182 -1.50 0.47 -9.87
C ALA A 182 -2.36 0.93 -8.69
N GLY A 183 -2.06 0.44 -7.48
CA GLY A 183 -2.58 1.01 -6.24
C GLY A 183 -1.76 2.22 -5.76
N MET A 184 -2.13 2.75 -4.60
CA MET A 184 -1.33 3.78 -3.92
C MET A 184 -0.19 3.13 -3.12
N PRO A 185 0.96 3.79 -2.93
CA PRO A 185 2.02 3.25 -2.08
C PRO A 185 1.52 2.91 -0.67
N ILE A 186 2.00 1.82 -0.08
CA ILE A 186 1.73 1.53 1.33
C ILE A 186 2.70 2.36 2.15
N LEU A 187 2.17 3.23 3.01
CA LEU A 187 3.01 4.02 3.91
C LEU A 187 3.49 3.14 5.06
N TYR A 188 4.78 3.26 5.38
CA TYR A 188 5.43 2.48 6.42
C TYR A 188 6.02 3.39 7.49
N TYR A 189 5.73 3.09 8.76
CA TYR A 189 6.27 3.80 9.90
C TYR A 189 6.84 2.79 10.90
N ARG A 190 8.16 2.81 11.09
CA ARG A 190 8.82 2.04 12.17
C ARG A 190 8.58 2.73 13.51
N ALA A 191 8.28 1.96 14.55
CA ALA A 191 8.20 2.49 15.91
C ALA A 191 9.60 2.77 16.45
N ASN A 192 9.82 3.97 16.98
CA ASN A 192 10.98 4.25 17.81
C ASN A 192 10.67 3.89 19.26
N THR A 193 11.13 2.72 19.71
CA THR A 193 10.86 2.21 21.07
C THR A 193 11.61 2.94 22.17
N ALA A 194 12.61 3.77 21.82
CA ALA A 194 13.27 4.67 22.78
C ALA A 194 12.41 5.89 23.14
N ASN A 195 11.42 6.20 22.30
CA ASN A 195 10.49 7.29 22.50
C ASN A 195 9.21 6.79 23.21
N SER A 196 8.51 7.70 23.89
CA SER A 196 7.28 7.37 24.62
C SER A 196 6.08 8.24 24.25
N GLY A 197 6.26 9.23 23.38
CA GLY A 197 5.23 10.19 23.01
C GLY A 197 4.27 9.66 21.93
N HIS A 198 3.06 10.17 21.95
CA HIS A 198 2.08 10.06 20.87
C HIS A 198 1.13 11.24 20.89
N ASP A 199 1.68 12.42 20.60
CA ASP A 199 1.01 13.71 20.75
C ASP A 199 0.82 14.38 19.37
N PRO A 200 -0.40 14.84 19.04
CA PRO A 200 -0.71 15.52 17.77
C PRO A 200 -0.14 16.94 17.64
N GLY A 201 0.49 17.47 18.69
CA GLY A 201 1.12 18.78 18.70
C GLY A 201 2.26 18.92 17.69
N THR A 202 2.57 20.17 17.35
CA THR A 202 3.47 20.51 16.24
C THR A 202 4.82 21.07 16.66
N THR A 203 5.09 21.17 17.96
CA THR A 203 6.39 21.68 18.43
C THR A 203 7.50 20.66 18.14
N PRO A 204 8.74 21.09 17.84
CA PRO A 204 9.83 20.16 17.57
C PRO A 204 10.09 19.18 18.72
N ALA A 205 9.92 19.61 19.97
CA ALA A 205 10.08 18.75 21.14
C ALA A 205 9.04 17.60 21.15
N ILE A 206 7.80 17.88 20.80
CA ILE A 206 6.74 16.88 20.67
C ILE A 206 7.05 15.91 19.53
N LEU A 207 7.30 16.45 18.33
CA LEU A 207 7.53 15.64 17.12
C LEU A 207 8.73 14.70 17.27
N ASN A 208 9.78 15.14 17.96
CA ASN A 208 10.97 14.32 18.21
C ASN A 208 10.76 13.25 19.27
N ASN A 209 9.82 13.44 20.20
CA ASN A 209 9.51 12.49 21.27
C ASN A 209 8.44 11.46 20.89
N ASN A 210 7.77 11.63 19.74
CA ASN A 210 6.76 10.68 19.30
C ASN A 210 7.38 9.34 18.84
N ILE A 211 6.68 8.24 19.13
CA ILE A 211 7.09 6.88 18.74
C ILE A 211 7.12 6.74 17.22
N TYR A 212 6.09 7.26 16.54
CA TYR A 212 6.03 7.34 15.08
C TYR A 212 6.25 8.77 14.63
N LYS A 213 6.99 8.95 13.54
CA LYS A 213 7.19 10.27 12.94
C LYS A 213 6.38 10.39 11.65
N PHE A 214 5.43 11.31 11.64
CA PHE A 214 4.64 11.63 10.45
C PHE A 214 5.55 11.95 9.25
N ASP A 215 6.65 12.68 9.50
CA ASP A 215 7.53 13.21 8.46
C ASP A 215 8.21 12.12 7.62
N ASN A 216 8.25 10.88 8.11
CA ASN A 216 8.80 9.70 7.43
C ASN A 216 8.15 9.36 6.09
N ASN A 217 6.96 9.88 5.77
CA ASN A 217 6.31 9.67 4.46
C ASN A 217 5.81 10.98 3.81
N THR A 218 6.41 12.12 4.18
CA THR A 218 5.94 13.43 3.71
C THR A 218 6.12 13.67 2.22
N ALA A 219 7.13 13.09 1.57
CA ALA A 219 7.33 13.23 0.13
C ALA A 219 6.22 12.49 -0.63
N ILE A 220 5.90 11.24 -0.23
CA ILE A 220 4.78 10.49 -0.82
C ILE A 220 3.46 11.25 -0.67
N LEU A 221 3.22 11.80 0.52
CA LEU A 221 2.03 12.61 0.79
C LEU A 221 2.01 13.92 -0.02
N GLY A 222 3.18 14.48 -0.32
CA GLY A 222 3.35 15.70 -1.11
C GLY A 222 3.10 15.49 -2.61
N TYR A 223 3.28 14.28 -3.14
CA TYR A 223 3.02 14.00 -4.55
C TYR A 223 1.51 13.97 -4.89
N GLY A 224 0.64 13.85 -3.89
CA GLY A 224 -0.80 13.90 -4.04
C GLY A 224 -1.38 12.73 -4.85
N THR A 225 -2.39 13.00 -5.67
CA THR A 225 -3.14 11.97 -6.39
C THR A 225 -2.58 11.67 -7.79
N PRO A 226 -1.88 10.54 -8.02
CA PRO A 226 -1.18 10.24 -9.28
C PRO A 226 -2.10 10.02 -10.49
N TRP A 227 -3.37 9.69 -10.29
CA TRP A 227 -4.36 9.48 -11.35
C TRP A 227 -5.05 10.76 -11.83
N SER A 228 -4.84 11.89 -11.15
CA SER A 228 -5.53 13.16 -11.42
C SER A 228 -4.56 14.20 -11.98
N SER A 229 -4.99 14.95 -12.99
CA SER A 229 -4.24 16.10 -13.53
C SER A 229 -4.23 17.31 -12.58
N VAL A 230 -5.16 17.34 -11.62
CA VAL A 230 -5.12 18.27 -10.49
C VAL A 230 -4.48 17.51 -9.34
N VAL A 231 -3.24 17.87 -9.00
CA VAL A 231 -2.55 17.33 -7.82
C VAL A 231 -3.28 17.86 -6.60
N GLY A 232 -4.24 17.08 -6.09
CA GLY A 232 -4.89 17.36 -4.81
C GLY A 232 -4.01 16.83 -3.69
N PRO A 233 -3.78 17.62 -2.60
CA PRO A 233 -3.11 17.09 -1.43
C PRO A 233 -3.96 15.98 -0.82
N HIS A 234 -3.29 15.01 -0.19
CA HIS A 234 -3.99 14.07 0.67
C HIS A 234 -4.62 14.82 1.86
N VAL A 235 -5.68 14.26 2.45
CA VAL A 235 -6.33 14.87 3.63
C VAL A 235 -5.34 14.92 4.79
N MET A 236 -4.57 13.84 4.94
CA MET A 236 -3.40 13.78 5.81
C MET A 236 -2.16 14.27 5.05
N ASP A 237 -1.75 15.51 5.33
CA ASP A 237 -0.58 16.18 4.74
C ASP A 237 0.24 16.92 5.82
N GLY A 238 1.26 17.68 5.39
CA GLY A 238 2.10 18.47 6.30
C GLY A 238 1.35 19.49 7.18
N THR A 239 0.20 19.97 6.70
CA THR A 239 -0.67 20.95 7.38
C THR A 239 -1.62 20.28 8.36
N ASN A 240 -2.06 19.06 8.05
CA ASN A 240 -3.00 18.27 8.83
C ASN A 240 -2.35 17.06 9.52
N ARG A 241 -1.05 17.14 9.82
CA ARG A 241 -0.29 16.05 10.44
C ARG A 241 -0.90 15.52 11.75
N GLN A 242 -1.65 16.34 12.49
CA GLN A 242 -2.37 15.88 13.69
C GLN A 242 -3.33 14.72 13.40
N LEU A 243 -3.84 14.59 12.17
CA LEU A 243 -4.71 13.49 11.76
C LEU A 243 -4.00 12.15 11.87
N PHE A 244 -2.72 12.08 11.52
CA PHE A 244 -1.93 10.86 11.64
C PHE A 244 -1.92 10.37 13.09
N TYR A 245 -1.55 11.24 14.03
CA TYR A 245 -1.48 10.89 15.45
C TYR A 245 -2.86 10.52 16.02
N ARG A 246 -3.90 11.27 15.67
CA ARG A 246 -5.26 10.93 16.11
C ARG A 246 -5.75 9.59 15.57
N ASN A 247 -5.50 9.30 14.29
CA ASN A 247 -5.98 8.09 13.62
C ASN A 247 -5.20 6.82 14.05
N THR A 248 -3.97 6.99 14.54
CA THR A 248 -3.11 5.90 15.00
C THR A 248 -3.07 5.76 16.52
N GLN A 249 -3.78 6.61 17.27
CA GLN A 249 -3.91 6.50 18.72
C GLN A 249 -4.83 5.34 19.10
N ASP A 250 -4.39 4.53 20.07
CA ASP A 250 -5.20 3.49 20.67
C ASP A 250 -6.07 4.07 21.79
N PRO A 251 -7.41 4.14 21.62
CA PRO A 251 -8.31 4.77 22.58
C PRO A 251 -8.45 3.99 23.88
N ARG A 252 -7.95 2.74 23.94
CA ARG A 252 -7.97 1.92 25.16
C ARG A 252 -7.05 2.49 26.24
N PHE A 253 -6.06 3.29 25.87
CA PHE A 253 -5.12 3.93 26.80
C PHE A 253 -5.47 5.41 26.97
N THR A 254 -6.07 5.75 28.11
CA THR A 254 -6.60 7.10 28.38
C THR A 254 -5.70 7.96 29.28
N VAL A 255 -4.83 7.33 30.07
CA VAL A 255 -3.93 8.05 30.99
C VAL A 255 -2.73 8.63 30.26
N VAL A 256 -2.17 7.87 29.33
CA VAL A 256 -1.07 8.26 28.45
C VAL A 256 -1.47 7.88 27.04
N ALA A 257 -1.43 8.83 26.11
CA ALA A 257 -1.70 8.56 24.71
C ALA A 257 -0.67 7.54 24.20
N GLN A 258 -1.15 6.38 23.75
CA GLN A 258 -0.32 5.36 23.12
C GLN A 258 -0.84 5.09 21.71
N PRO A 259 0.06 4.87 20.74
CA PRO A 259 -0.36 4.43 19.43
C PRO A 259 -0.65 2.94 19.43
N TYR A 260 -1.43 2.50 18.45
CA TYR A 260 -1.44 1.10 18.08
C TYR A 260 -0.02 0.64 17.70
N ARG A 261 0.29 -0.62 18.03
CA ARG A 261 1.53 -1.31 17.62
C ARG A 261 2.85 -0.61 18.03
N SER A 262 2.85 0.14 19.14
CA SER A 262 3.97 0.96 19.67
C SER A 262 5.37 0.33 19.77
N GLN A 263 5.50 -0.99 19.60
CA GLN A 263 6.77 -1.74 19.65
C GLN A 263 7.19 -2.35 18.30
N SER A 264 6.44 -2.10 17.22
CA SER A 264 6.70 -2.69 15.90
C SER A 264 6.63 -1.64 14.79
N PHE A 265 5.55 -1.63 14.00
CA PHE A 265 5.39 -0.74 12.86
C PHE A 265 3.92 -0.58 12.49
N ILE A 266 3.62 0.46 11.72
CA ILE A 266 2.33 0.71 11.11
C ILE A 266 2.47 0.63 9.60
N LEU A 267 1.56 -0.10 8.95
CA LEU A 267 1.30 -0.04 7.52
C LEU A 267 -0.03 0.67 7.29
N LEU A 268 -0.06 1.57 6.32
CA LEU A 268 -1.23 2.37 5.97
C LEU A 268 -1.44 2.36 4.45
N SER A 269 -2.61 1.89 4.02
CA SER A 269 -3.12 1.98 2.65
C SER A 269 -4.15 3.09 2.56
N ALA A 270 -4.08 3.88 1.48
CA ALA A 270 -5.00 4.97 1.19
C ALA A 270 -6.44 4.51 0.92
N GLY A 271 -6.67 3.21 0.75
CA GLY A 271 -8.00 2.67 0.54
C GLY A 271 -8.55 2.91 -0.86
N LYS A 272 -9.87 2.86 -0.98
CA LYS A 272 -10.61 2.85 -2.24
C LYS A 272 -10.64 4.23 -2.88
N ASP A 273 -10.73 5.28 -2.09
CA ASP A 273 -10.70 6.65 -2.59
C ASP A 273 -9.30 7.06 -3.09
N GLY A 274 -8.24 6.45 -2.54
CA GLY A 274 -6.84 6.70 -2.86
C GLY A 274 -6.26 7.91 -2.10
N LEU A 275 -6.92 8.37 -1.04
CA LEU A 275 -6.53 9.54 -0.27
C LEU A 275 -6.16 9.15 1.17
N TYR A 276 -4.90 9.33 1.56
CA TYR A 276 -4.55 9.12 2.96
C TYR A 276 -5.23 10.14 3.88
N GLY A 277 -5.64 9.67 5.06
CA GLY A 277 -6.29 10.46 6.10
C GLY A 277 -7.82 10.38 6.08
N THR A 278 -8.42 9.55 5.23
CA THR A 278 -9.86 9.41 5.09
C THR A 278 -10.40 8.21 5.89
N ALA A 279 -11.72 8.04 5.89
CA ALA A 279 -12.36 7.00 6.69
C ALA A 279 -12.10 5.58 6.16
N ASP A 280 -11.86 5.43 4.85
CA ASP A 280 -11.65 4.13 4.22
C ASP A 280 -10.21 3.62 4.26
N ASP A 281 -9.26 4.42 4.74
CA ASP A 281 -7.90 4.02 5.07
C ASP A 281 -7.85 2.65 5.78
N VAL A 282 -6.93 1.80 5.33
CA VAL A 282 -6.74 0.46 5.89
C VAL A 282 -5.39 0.40 6.60
N TYR A 283 -5.43 -0.01 7.86
CA TYR A 283 -4.24 -0.22 8.69
C TYR A 283 -3.95 -1.70 8.89
N ASN A 284 -2.72 -2.02 9.29
CA ASN A 284 -2.33 -3.37 9.74
C ASN A 284 -2.73 -3.68 11.20
N PHE A 285 -3.64 -2.89 11.76
CA PHE A 285 -4.33 -3.17 13.01
C PHE A 285 -5.81 -2.86 12.83
N ASP A 286 -6.62 -3.33 13.76
CA ASP A 286 -8.04 -3.03 13.78
C ASP A 286 -8.30 -1.86 14.72
N ARG A 287 -8.85 -0.77 14.17
CA ARG A 287 -9.26 0.38 14.97
C ARG A 287 -10.46 -0.01 15.80
N VAL A 288 -10.40 0.27 17.09
CA VAL A 288 -11.59 0.26 17.95
C VAL A 288 -12.48 1.42 17.48
N GLU A 289 -13.71 1.11 17.07
CA GLU A 289 -14.72 2.13 16.75
C GLU A 289 -14.97 2.99 18.00
N GLN A 290 -14.89 4.32 17.83
CA GLN A 290 -15.24 5.29 18.88
C GLN A 290 -16.73 5.63 18.81
#